data_AF-A0A954M3R2-F1
#
_entry.id   AF-A0A954M3R2-F1
#
_cell.length_a   1.000
_cell.length_b   1.000
_cell.length_c   1.000
_cell.angle_alpha   90.00
_cell.angle_beta   90.00
_cell.angle_gamma   90.00
#
_symmetry.space_group_name_H-M   'P 1'
#
loop_
_entity.id
_entity.type
_entity.pdbx_description
1 polymer ?
#
loop_
_entity_poly.entity_id
_entity_poly.type
_entity_poly.pdbx_seq_one_letter_code
_entity_poly.pdbx_strand_id
1 'polypeptide(L)'
;MPSPRFSLVLLLVSFALTLSFVAAQGPPHMRRHTGNKVQALRLVPATQSPPATSHHSIETIGEARQLAANGIPEHRVGEFPNRGNPHSITTQRYHFQLPANPQIADSITPLHTSAGRQGPPNRPFGIALNGVLLDPGTAEFWMGDRFADWNYEALGGAVGLGLDANHAHVQPNGAYHYHGLPMPYLQDLGLDKTKHSPPIGWAADGFPIYALYGYSNPSDPNSSIVELTSSYRLKSGKRPGGDAGPGGTYDGAFTRDYEFVAGSGTLDECNGRHCVTPEFPGGTYAYFLTSDWPVIPRNFRGTPVELRGPMQRRPPLR
;
A
#
# COMPACT_ATOMS: atom_id res chain seq x y z
N MET A 1 -82.46 -43.10 17.15
CA MET A 1 -81.54 -42.52 18.16
C MET A 1 -80.25 -42.13 17.45
N PRO A 2 -79.72 -40.92 17.68
CA PRO A 2 -78.75 -40.31 16.76
C PRO A 2 -77.33 -40.86 16.95
N SER A 3 -76.63 -41.07 15.84
CA SER A 3 -75.19 -41.28 15.75
C SER A 3 -74.44 -39.94 15.90
N PRO A 4 -73.30 -39.86 16.60
CA PRO A 4 -72.55 -38.62 16.72
C PRO A 4 -71.82 -38.31 15.41
N ARG A 5 -71.98 -37.08 14.90
CA ARG A 5 -71.17 -36.53 13.81
C ARG A 5 -69.86 -36.00 14.40
N PHE A 6 -68.74 -36.53 13.95
CA PHE A 6 -67.42 -35.92 14.18
C PHE A 6 -67.21 -34.77 13.19
N SER A 7 -67.02 -33.55 13.69
CA SER A 7 -66.59 -32.41 12.89
C SER A 7 -65.08 -32.45 12.71
N LEU A 8 -64.63 -32.67 11.47
CA LEU A 8 -63.23 -32.53 11.08
C LEU A 8 -62.94 -31.05 10.84
N VAL A 9 -62.15 -30.42 11.71
CA VAL A 9 -61.63 -29.06 11.50
C VAL A 9 -60.43 -29.15 10.56
N LEU A 10 -60.59 -28.70 9.32
CA LEU A 10 -59.49 -28.58 8.35
C LEU A 10 -58.81 -27.23 8.54
N LEU A 11 -57.62 -27.20 9.14
CA LEU A 11 -56.82 -25.99 9.28
C LEU A 11 -56.05 -25.76 7.95
N LEU A 12 -56.53 -24.83 7.13
CA LEU A 12 -55.79 -24.34 5.95
C LEU A 12 -54.70 -23.37 6.40
N VAL A 13 -53.45 -23.84 6.47
CA VAL A 13 -52.28 -22.98 6.67
C VAL A 13 -51.79 -22.51 5.30
N SER A 14 -52.11 -21.27 4.96
CA SER A 14 -51.63 -20.60 3.75
C SER A 14 -50.16 -20.20 3.93
N PHE A 15 -49.23 -20.86 3.23
CA PHE A 15 -47.84 -20.41 3.13
C PHE A 15 -47.74 -19.31 2.08
N ALA A 16 -47.65 -18.05 2.52
CA ALA A 16 -47.30 -16.95 1.63
C ALA A 16 -45.77 -16.96 1.42
N LEU A 17 -45.31 -17.43 0.25
CA LEU A 17 -43.94 -17.21 -0.20
C LEU A 17 -43.77 -15.73 -0.55
N THR A 18 -43.17 -14.95 0.34
CA THR A 18 -42.63 -13.64 0.01
C THR A 18 -41.29 -13.83 -0.71
N LEU A 19 -41.31 -13.72 -2.04
CA LEU A 19 -40.07 -13.56 -2.82
C LEU A 19 -39.51 -12.17 -2.52
N SER A 20 -38.59 -12.08 -1.57
CA SER A 20 -37.76 -10.90 -1.36
C SER A 20 -36.77 -10.79 -2.52
N PHE A 21 -37.04 -9.91 -3.48
CA PHE A 21 -36.04 -9.48 -4.45
C PHE A 21 -34.92 -8.73 -3.71
N VAL A 22 -33.84 -9.43 -3.40
CA VAL A 22 -32.57 -8.78 -3.08
C VAL A 22 -32.05 -8.23 -4.40
N ALA A 23 -32.25 -6.94 -4.63
CA ALA A 23 -31.52 -6.23 -5.68
C ALA A 23 -30.03 -6.43 -5.39
N ALA A 24 -29.37 -7.27 -6.18
CA ALA A 24 -27.92 -7.36 -6.18
C ALA A 24 -27.40 -5.97 -6.57
N GLN A 25 -26.96 -5.20 -5.58
CA GLN A 25 -26.24 -3.97 -5.86
C GLN A 25 -25.02 -4.36 -6.67
N GLY A 26 -24.91 -3.81 -7.88
CA GLY A 26 -23.73 -3.99 -8.72
C GLY A 26 -22.47 -3.62 -7.94
N PRO A 27 -21.29 -4.04 -8.42
CA PRO A 27 -20.04 -3.69 -7.76
C PRO A 27 -19.98 -2.17 -7.52
N PRO A 28 -19.49 -1.72 -6.35
CA PRO A 28 -19.49 -0.30 -6.01
C PRO A 28 -18.83 0.52 -7.12
N HIS A 29 -19.49 1.60 -7.52
CA HIS A 29 -18.97 2.49 -8.54
C HIS A 29 -17.65 3.13 -8.06
N MET A 30 -16.63 3.07 -8.91
CA MET A 30 -15.38 3.77 -8.70
C MET A 30 -15.62 5.27 -8.54
N ARG A 31 -14.90 5.90 -7.62
CA ARG A 31 -14.89 7.36 -7.52
C ARG A 31 -14.33 7.93 -8.83
N ARG A 32 -14.98 8.98 -9.33
CA ARG A 32 -14.57 9.68 -10.55
C ARG A 32 -13.87 10.97 -10.15
N HIS A 33 -12.67 11.16 -10.67
CA HIS A 33 -11.88 12.38 -10.45
C HIS A 33 -11.55 13.04 -11.77
N THR A 34 -11.47 14.37 -11.73
CA THR A 34 -11.18 15.23 -12.90
C THR A 34 -9.99 16.16 -12.65
N GLY A 35 -9.31 16.06 -11.50
CA GLY A 35 -8.06 16.79 -11.27
C GLY A 35 -6.95 16.21 -12.13
N ASN A 36 -6.25 17.02 -12.92
CA ASN A 36 -5.17 16.56 -13.80
C ASN A 36 -3.84 17.27 -13.54
N LYS A 37 -3.68 17.87 -12.36
CA LYS A 37 -2.45 18.54 -11.96
C LYS A 37 -2.09 18.18 -10.54
N VAL A 38 -0.79 18.13 -10.29
CA VAL A 38 -0.25 18.03 -8.93
C VAL A 38 -0.78 19.18 -8.09
N GLN A 39 -1.06 18.93 -6.80
CA GLN A 39 -1.43 19.95 -5.84
C GLN A 39 -0.59 19.80 -4.58
N ALA A 40 -0.40 20.90 -3.87
CA ALA A 40 0.28 20.86 -2.59
C ALA A 40 -0.45 19.91 -1.62
N LEU A 41 0.29 18.98 -1.03
CA LEU A 41 -0.27 18.09 -0.02
C LEU A 41 -0.67 18.87 1.23
N ARG A 42 -1.91 18.70 1.65
CA ARG A 42 -2.40 19.18 2.94
C ARG A 42 -2.45 18.01 3.92
N LEU A 43 -1.34 17.78 4.61
CA LEU A 43 -1.22 16.70 5.60
C LEU A 43 -1.94 17.07 6.91
N VAL A 44 -2.65 16.11 7.48
CA VAL A 44 -3.22 16.21 8.83
C VAL A 44 -2.09 16.04 9.86
N PRO A 45 -1.91 16.94 10.84
CA PRO A 45 -0.88 16.77 11.86
C PRO A 45 -1.03 15.44 12.62
N ALA A 46 0.07 14.72 12.79
CA ALA A 46 0.10 13.45 13.51
C ALA A 46 0.24 13.67 15.02
N THR A 47 -0.84 14.07 15.68
CA THR A 47 -0.85 14.45 17.11
C THR A 47 -1.60 13.49 18.01
N GLN A 48 -2.37 12.56 17.44
CA GLN A 48 -3.23 11.63 18.16
C GLN A 48 -2.49 10.37 18.56
N SER A 49 -2.81 9.82 19.73
CA SER A 49 -2.41 8.45 20.07
C SER A 49 -3.21 7.45 19.22
N PRO A 50 -2.61 6.35 18.76
CA PRO A 50 -3.35 5.29 18.10
C PRO A 50 -4.46 4.72 19.01
N PRO A 51 -5.58 4.21 18.45
CA PRO A 51 -6.75 3.78 19.22
C PRO A 51 -6.56 2.44 19.96
N ALA A 52 -5.42 1.78 19.80
CA ALA A 52 -5.06 0.53 20.44
C ALA A 52 -3.54 0.45 20.63
N THR A 53 -3.09 -0.50 21.43
CA THR A 53 -1.65 -0.79 21.58
C THR A 53 -1.11 -1.47 20.33
N SER A 54 0.10 -1.09 19.90
CA SER A 54 0.82 -1.80 18.85
C SER A 54 1.15 -3.23 19.28
N HIS A 55 0.92 -4.18 18.39
CA HIS A 55 1.38 -5.56 18.53
C HIS A 55 1.97 -6.02 17.21
N HIS A 56 3.24 -6.35 17.21
CA HIS A 56 3.93 -6.95 16.08
C HIS A 56 4.99 -7.95 16.57
N SER A 57 5.25 -8.99 15.79
CA SER A 57 6.33 -9.95 16.02
C SER A 57 6.88 -10.43 14.69
N ILE A 58 8.18 -10.68 14.67
CA ILE A 58 8.91 -11.22 13.51
C ILE A 58 9.81 -12.33 14.03
N GLU A 59 9.65 -13.53 13.50
CA GLU A 59 10.47 -14.68 13.83
C GLU A 59 10.89 -15.41 12.56
N THR A 60 12.15 -15.84 12.49
CA THR A 60 12.61 -16.69 11.39
C THR A 60 12.55 -18.15 11.84
N ILE A 61 11.74 -18.96 11.15
CA ILE A 61 11.58 -20.39 11.41
C ILE A 61 11.90 -21.14 10.11
N GLY A 62 13.06 -21.79 10.08
CA GLY A 62 13.58 -22.43 8.86
C GLY A 62 13.79 -21.39 7.74
N GLU A 63 13.22 -21.66 6.57
CA GLU A 63 13.31 -20.80 5.38
C GLU A 63 12.26 -19.67 5.34
N ALA A 64 11.42 -19.55 6.38
CA ALA A 64 10.34 -18.58 6.42
C ALA A 64 10.54 -17.55 7.55
N ARG A 65 10.31 -16.29 7.22
CA ARG A 65 10.11 -15.21 8.18
C ARG A 65 8.61 -15.10 8.45
N GLN A 66 8.19 -15.43 9.67
CA GLN A 66 6.82 -15.33 10.13
C GLN A 66 6.60 -13.96 10.78
N LEU A 67 5.61 -13.22 10.28
CA LEU A 67 5.25 -11.91 10.79
C LEU A 67 3.81 -11.94 11.27
N ALA A 68 3.58 -11.52 12.51
CA ALA A 68 2.25 -11.23 13.03
C ALA A 68 2.16 -9.76 13.40
N ALA A 69 1.08 -9.08 13.02
CA ALA A 69 0.90 -7.67 13.37
C ALA A 69 -0.58 -7.27 13.44
N ASN A 70 -0.90 -6.25 14.24
CA ASN A 70 -2.24 -5.67 14.31
C ASN A 70 -2.41 -4.38 13.50
N GLY A 71 -1.37 -3.93 12.78
CA GLY A 71 -1.43 -2.76 11.90
C GLY A 71 -1.54 -1.42 12.63
N ILE A 72 -1.25 -1.38 13.92
CA ILE A 72 -1.26 -0.17 14.74
C ILE A 72 0.19 0.26 15.00
N PRO A 73 0.62 1.47 14.62
CA PRO A 73 1.99 1.94 14.88
C PRO A 73 2.20 2.31 16.36
N GLU A 74 3.45 2.40 16.82
CA GLU A 74 3.80 2.98 18.13
C GLU A 74 3.77 4.51 18.11
N HIS A 75 4.04 5.11 16.95
CA HIS A 75 4.09 6.56 16.81
C HIS A 75 2.69 7.20 16.75
N ARG A 76 2.64 8.52 16.95
CA ARG A 76 1.40 9.29 16.81
C ARG A 76 0.87 9.31 15.38
N VAL A 77 -0.45 9.37 15.25
CA VAL A 77 -1.18 9.37 13.97
C VAL A 77 -1.99 10.64 13.81
N GLY A 78 -2.47 10.90 12.58
CA GLY A 78 -3.45 11.95 12.32
C GLY A 78 -4.80 11.68 12.99
N GLU A 79 -5.65 12.70 13.01
CA GLU A 79 -7.06 12.52 13.33
C GLU A 79 -7.76 11.76 12.20
N PHE A 80 -8.39 10.63 12.53
CA PHE A 80 -9.15 9.79 11.63
C PHE A 80 -10.47 9.36 12.31
N PRO A 81 -11.64 9.62 11.70
CA PRO A 81 -11.84 10.14 10.36
C PRO A 81 -11.50 11.63 10.25
N ASN A 82 -11.19 12.08 9.03
CA ASN A 82 -11.00 13.49 8.69
C ASN A 82 -11.69 13.85 7.36
N ARG A 83 -11.62 15.12 6.96
CA ARG A 83 -12.29 15.63 5.75
C ARG A 83 -11.92 14.87 4.47
N GLY A 84 -10.70 14.37 4.35
CA GLY A 84 -10.22 13.62 3.18
C GLY A 84 -10.34 12.10 3.31
N ASN A 85 -10.57 11.59 4.52
CA ASN A 85 -10.68 10.16 4.79
C ASN A 85 -11.76 9.88 5.86
N PRO A 86 -12.90 9.27 5.50
CA PRO A 86 -14.02 9.05 6.42
C PRO A 86 -13.87 7.82 7.31
N HIS A 87 -12.71 7.15 7.31
CA HIS A 87 -12.51 5.88 8.02
C HIS A 87 -11.72 6.08 9.32
N SER A 88 -12.01 5.25 10.32
CA SER A 88 -11.31 5.20 11.61
C SER A 88 -10.30 4.07 11.63
N ILE A 89 -9.16 4.28 12.30
CA ILE A 89 -8.14 3.24 12.50
C ILE A 89 -8.72 2.13 13.38
N THR A 90 -8.58 0.87 12.96
CA THR A 90 -8.91 -0.30 13.79
C THR A 90 -7.82 -1.36 13.70
N THR A 91 -7.73 -2.20 14.73
CA THR A 91 -6.80 -3.33 14.71
C THR A 91 -7.10 -4.27 13.55
N GLN A 92 -6.03 -4.80 12.97
CA GLN A 92 -6.03 -5.80 11.92
C GLN A 92 -5.52 -7.12 12.48
N ARG A 93 -5.54 -8.17 11.66
CA ARG A 93 -4.98 -9.49 12.01
C ARG A 93 -4.08 -9.97 10.89
N TYR A 94 -2.87 -9.43 10.83
CA TYR A 94 -1.88 -9.82 9.84
C TYR A 94 -1.10 -11.04 10.33
N HIS A 95 -1.00 -12.03 9.44
CA HIS A 95 -0.14 -13.19 9.58
C HIS A 95 0.47 -13.46 8.20
N PHE A 96 1.75 -13.16 8.04
CA PHE A 96 2.48 -13.30 6.79
C PHE A 96 3.65 -14.26 6.94
N GLN A 97 3.97 -14.96 5.86
CA GLN A 97 5.17 -15.78 5.74
C GLN A 97 5.95 -15.25 4.54
N LEU A 98 7.09 -14.60 4.80
CA LEU A 98 7.99 -14.11 3.77
C LEU A 98 9.17 -15.07 3.63
N PRO A 99 9.83 -15.15 2.46
CA PRO A 99 11.10 -15.85 2.34
C PRO A 99 12.13 -15.27 3.32
N ALA A 100 12.75 -16.12 4.16
CA ALA A 100 13.84 -15.69 5.02
C ALA A 100 15.12 -15.41 4.20
N ASN A 101 15.32 -16.21 3.14
CA ASN A 101 16.45 -16.16 2.20
C ASN A 101 15.94 -15.86 0.78
N PRO A 102 15.47 -14.62 0.50
CA PRO A 102 14.91 -14.25 -0.79
C PRO A 102 15.94 -14.39 -1.92
N GLN A 103 15.44 -14.75 -3.11
CA GLN A 103 16.25 -14.86 -4.33
C GLN A 103 15.78 -13.85 -5.36
N ILE A 104 16.72 -13.33 -6.14
CA ILE A 104 16.40 -12.51 -7.31
C ILE A 104 15.69 -13.40 -8.33
N ALA A 105 14.53 -12.98 -8.80
CA ALA A 105 13.76 -13.67 -9.82
C ALA A 105 14.30 -13.34 -11.22
N ASP A 106 14.03 -14.23 -12.19
CA ASP A 106 14.40 -14.03 -13.60
C ASP A 106 13.70 -12.82 -14.23
N SER A 107 12.56 -12.43 -13.68
CA SER A 107 11.76 -11.30 -14.14
C SER A 107 11.25 -10.45 -12.98
N ILE A 108 11.23 -9.14 -13.19
CA ILE A 108 10.65 -8.18 -12.25
C ILE A 108 9.13 -8.36 -12.18
N THR A 109 8.59 -8.33 -10.96
CA THR A 109 7.14 -8.30 -10.73
C THR A 109 6.68 -6.89 -10.37
N PRO A 110 5.95 -6.18 -11.26
CA PRO A 110 5.48 -4.84 -10.95
C PRO A 110 4.33 -4.86 -9.93
N LEU A 111 4.29 -3.87 -9.03
CA LEU A 111 3.11 -3.61 -8.20
C LEU A 111 1.98 -3.06 -9.07
N HIS A 112 2.32 -2.24 -10.06
CA HIS A 112 1.35 -1.63 -10.95
C HIS A 112 1.27 -2.42 -12.26
N THR A 113 0.17 -3.13 -12.50
CA THR A 113 -0.05 -3.83 -13.79
C THR A 113 -0.95 -2.99 -14.69
N SER A 114 -0.46 -2.59 -15.84
CA SER A 114 -1.20 -1.78 -16.83
C SER A 114 -2.31 -2.52 -17.58
N ALA A 115 -2.70 -3.73 -17.18
CA ALA A 115 -3.64 -4.57 -17.92
C ALA A 115 -4.69 -5.26 -17.01
N GLY A 116 -5.97 -5.14 -17.39
CA GLY A 116 -7.07 -5.95 -16.86
C GLY A 116 -8.32 -5.17 -16.45
N ARG A 117 -9.47 -5.85 -16.33
CA ARG A 117 -10.75 -5.26 -15.89
C ARG A 117 -10.75 -4.75 -14.44
N GLN A 118 -9.71 -5.10 -13.69
CA GLN A 118 -9.55 -4.81 -12.28
C GLN A 118 -8.61 -3.61 -12.04
N GLY A 119 -7.97 -3.04 -13.07
CA GLY A 119 -6.88 -2.06 -12.91
C GLY A 119 -5.61 -2.65 -12.27
N PRO A 120 -4.57 -1.83 -12.02
CA PRO A 120 -3.37 -2.26 -11.32
C PRO A 120 -3.73 -2.83 -9.92
N PRO A 121 -3.02 -3.88 -9.46
CA PRO A 121 -3.20 -4.35 -8.10
C PRO A 121 -2.56 -3.34 -7.14
N ASN A 122 -3.38 -2.69 -6.32
CA ASN A 122 -2.86 -2.05 -5.10
C ASN A 122 -2.58 -3.14 -4.08
N ARG A 123 -1.47 -3.83 -4.27
CA ARG A 123 -0.90 -4.72 -3.26
C ARG A 123 0.11 -3.91 -2.44
N PRO A 124 0.16 -4.12 -1.12
CA PRO A 124 1.25 -3.57 -0.32
C PRO A 124 2.60 -4.03 -0.86
N PHE A 125 3.56 -3.12 -0.91
CA PHE A 125 4.95 -3.42 -1.22
C PHE A 125 5.61 -4.26 -0.12
N GLY A 126 5.34 -3.92 1.13
CA GLY A 126 5.97 -4.57 2.27
C GLY A 126 5.27 -4.24 3.57
N ILE A 127 5.88 -4.68 4.65
CA ILE A 127 5.46 -4.39 6.02
C ILE A 127 6.64 -3.79 6.78
N ALA A 128 6.41 -2.64 7.41
CA ALA A 128 7.38 -2.00 8.28
C ALA A 128 7.55 -2.78 9.58
N LEU A 129 8.68 -2.59 10.29
CA LEU A 129 8.95 -3.34 11.53
C LEU A 129 7.93 -3.04 12.63
N ASN A 130 7.25 -1.90 12.58
CA ASN A 130 6.12 -1.57 13.47
C ASN A 130 4.79 -2.25 13.08
N GLY A 131 4.78 -3.12 12.08
CA GLY A 131 3.60 -3.87 11.66
C GLY A 131 2.63 -3.12 10.74
N VAL A 132 2.95 -1.89 10.32
CA VAL A 132 2.15 -1.11 9.36
C VAL A 132 2.58 -1.44 7.92
N LEU A 133 1.60 -1.57 7.03
CA LEU A 133 1.86 -1.87 5.61
C LEU A 133 2.38 -0.64 4.86
N LEU A 134 3.33 -0.87 3.96
CA LEU A 134 3.79 0.07 2.94
C LEU A 134 2.94 -0.19 1.68
N ASP A 135 1.96 0.65 1.40
CA ASP A 135 1.08 0.50 0.23
C ASP A 135 1.13 1.78 -0.60
N PRO A 136 1.94 1.80 -1.67
CA PRO A 136 2.21 3.05 -2.37
C PRO A 136 1.17 3.37 -3.45
N GLY A 137 0.34 2.39 -3.83
CA GLY A 137 -0.63 2.52 -4.91
C GLY A 137 -1.97 3.09 -4.42
N THR A 138 -2.75 3.69 -5.32
CA THR A 138 -4.09 4.19 -4.98
C THR A 138 -5.17 3.48 -5.76
N ALA A 139 -6.37 3.36 -5.18
CA ALA A 139 -7.54 2.90 -5.93
C ALA A 139 -8.18 4.02 -6.75
N GLU A 140 -7.47 5.12 -7.04
CA GLU A 140 -8.03 6.30 -7.68
C GLU A 140 -7.54 6.41 -9.13
N PHE A 141 -8.48 6.55 -10.06
CA PHE A 141 -8.17 6.66 -11.48
C PHE A 141 -8.86 7.88 -12.06
N TRP A 142 -8.23 8.50 -13.06
CA TRP A 142 -8.88 9.51 -13.88
C TRP A 142 -10.24 9.01 -14.35
N MET A 143 -11.29 9.77 -14.07
CA MET A 143 -12.68 9.43 -14.44
C MET A 143 -13.20 8.08 -13.91
N GLY A 144 -12.48 7.44 -12.98
CA GLY A 144 -12.77 6.10 -12.49
C GLY A 144 -12.43 4.98 -13.48
N ASP A 145 -11.72 5.30 -14.57
CA ASP A 145 -11.41 4.34 -15.63
C ASP A 145 -10.10 3.59 -15.35
N ARG A 146 -10.25 2.34 -14.89
CA ARG A 146 -9.14 1.44 -14.63
C ARG A 146 -8.46 0.92 -15.90
N PHE A 147 -9.13 0.96 -17.06
CA PHE A 147 -8.57 0.49 -18.33
C PHE A 147 -7.64 1.51 -18.97
N ALA A 148 -7.93 2.81 -18.83
CA ALA A 148 -7.07 3.88 -19.32
C ALA A 148 -5.76 4.02 -18.51
N ASP A 149 -5.72 3.42 -17.33
CA ASP A 149 -4.55 3.31 -16.46
C ASP A 149 -3.92 4.66 -16.04
N TRP A 150 -4.74 5.70 -15.90
CA TRP A 150 -4.32 6.96 -15.32
C TRP A 150 -4.54 6.95 -13.81
N ASN A 151 -3.70 6.18 -13.10
CA ASN A 151 -3.71 6.05 -11.64
C ASN A 151 -3.07 7.26 -10.96
N TYR A 152 -3.72 7.80 -9.94
CA TYR A 152 -3.21 8.95 -9.20
C TYR A 152 -2.13 8.54 -8.20
N GLU A 153 -1.10 9.37 -8.09
CA GLU A 153 -0.12 9.27 -7.01
C GLU A 153 -0.70 9.82 -5.71
N ALA A 154 -0.63 9.03 -4.64
CA ALA A 154 -1.15 9.43 -3.33
C ALA A 154 -0.51 10.74 -2.82
N LEU A 155 0.79 10.89 -3.09
CA LEU A 155 1.57 12.04 -2.69
C LEU A 155 1.51 13.19 -3.72
N GLY A 156 0.81 13.02 -4.84
CA GLY A 156 0.65 14.06 -5.86
C GLY A 156 -0.43 15.10 -5.53
N GLY A 157 -1.27 14.86 -4.52
CA GLY A 157 -2.29 15.81 -4.04
C GLY A 157 -3.44 16.12 -5.00
N ALA A 158 -3.40 15.65 -6.25
CA ALA A 158 -4.46 15.84 -7.25
C ALA A 158 -5.82 15.28 -6.80
N VAL A 159 -5.80 14.25 -5.94
CA VAL A 159 -6.95 13.70 -5.24
C VAL A 159 -6.69 13.78 -3.74
N GLY A 160 -7.61 14.39 -3.00
CA GLY A 160 -7.51 14.51 -1.54
C GLY A 160 -7.79 13.16 -0.85
N LEU A 161 -6.72 12.49 -0.38
CA LEU A 161 -6.80 11.18 0.29
C LEU A 161 -6.86 11.25 1.83
N GLY A 162 -6.76 12.47 2.40
CA GLY A 162 -6.77 12.69 3.85
C GLY A 162 -5.54 12.14 4.57
N LEU A 163 -4.37 12.21 3.91
CA LEU A 163 -3.10 11.76 4.47
C LEU A 163 -2.74 12.56 5.73
N ASP A 164 -2.13 11.89 6.69
CA ASP A 164 -1.50 12.53 7.85
C ASP A 164 -0.01 12.85 7.62
N ALA A 165 0.63 13.44 8.60
CA ALA A 165 2.05 13.81 8.56
C ALA A 165 3.02 12.62 8.47
N ASN A 166 2.53 11.38 8.61
CA ASN A 166 3.30 10.17 8.35
C ASN A 166 3.15 9.68 6.90
N HIS A 167 2.50 10.47 6.04
CA HIS A 167 2.10 10.08 4.69
C HIS A 167 1.21 8.83 4.68
N ALA A 168 0.37 8.66 5.69
CA ALA A 168 -0.53 7.52 5.81
C ALA A 168 -1.99 7.93 5.84
N HIS A 169 -2.85 6.97 5.53
CA HIS A 169 -4.29 7.09 5.75
C HIS A 169 -4.92 5.72 6.01
N VAL A 170 -6.25 5.72 6.13
CA VAL A 170 -7.01 4.56 6.62
C VAL A 170 -7.90 3.99 5.52
N GLN A 171 -7.88 2.67 5.35
CA GLN A 171 -8.79 1.98 4.44
C GLN A 171 -10.19 1.81 5.00
N PRO A 172 -11.19 1.46 4.15
CA PRO A 172 -12.54 1.16 4.61
C PRO A 172 -12.65 0.07 5.68
N ASN A 173 -11.68 -0.85 5.76
CA ASN A 173 -11.59 -1.89 6.80
C ASN A 173 -10.84 -1.43 8.08
N GLY A 174 -10.45 -0.16 8.16
CA GLY A 174 -9.73 0.42 9.28
C GLY A 174 -8.21 0.26 9.26
N ALA A 175 -7.64 -0.33 8.20
CA ALA A 175 -6.19 -0.50 8.10
C ALA A 175 -5.47 0.83 7.81
N TYR A 176 -4.66 1.28 8.77
CA TYR A 176 -3.70 2.38 8.60
C TYR A 176 -2.49 1.88 7.80
N HIS A 177 -2.01 2.66 6.82
CA HIS A 177 -0.89 2.26 5.94
C HIS A 177 -0.19 3.48 5.33
N TYR A 178 1.11 3.34 5.04
CA TYR A 178 1.95 4.40 4.50
C TYR A 178 1.97 4.42 2.97
N HIS A 179 1.90 5.63 2.41
CA HIS A 179 2.14 5.93 1.00
C HIS A 179 3.50 6.59 0.74
N GLY A 180 4.15 7.10 1.80
CA GLY A 180 5.41 7.83 1.72
C GLY A 180 6.33 7.57 2.90
N LEU A 181 7.24 8.50 3.17
CA LEU A 181 8.17 8.43 4.30
C LEU A 181 7.43 8.72 5.62
N PRO A 182 7.31 7.74 6.54
CA PRO A 182 6.80 8.01 7.88
C PRO A 182 7.90 8.63 8.74
N MET A 183 8.26 9.89 8.48
CA MET A 183 9.43 10.52 9.09
C MET A 183 9.53 10.39 10.62
N PRO A 184 8.45 10.53 11.40
CA PRO A 184 8.51 10.26 12.84
C PRO A 184 8.99 8.84 13.18
N TYR A 185 8.44 7.82 12.51
CA TYR A 185 8.88 6.43 12.68
C TYR A 185 10.35 6.23 12.26
N LEU A 186 10.77 6.84 11.15
CA LEU A 186 12.16 6.76 10.70
C LEU A 186 13.13 7.42 11.69
N GLN A 187 12.72 8.52 12.32
CA GLN A 187 13.50 9.18 13.37
C GLN A 187 13.58 8.32 14.63
N ASP A 188 12.50 7.65 15.03
CA ASP A 188 12.50 6.71 16.16
C ASP A 188 13.43 5.51 15.91
N LEU A 189 13.58 5.07 14.66
CA LEU A 189 14.57 4.07 14.25
C LEU A 189 16.01 4.60 14.17
N GLY A 190 16.23 5.90 14.40
CA GLY A 190 17.56 6.51 14.38
C GLY A 190 18.08 6.89 12.99
N LEU A 191 17.19 7.23 12.04
CA LEU A 191 17.59 7.75 10.74
C LEU A 191 18.54 8.95 10.89
N ASP A 192 19.74 8.82 10.33
CA ASP A 192 20.80 9.81 10.39
C ASP A 192 21.51 9.84 9.04
N LYS A 193 21.63 11.03 8.43
CA LYS A 193 22.27 11.22 7.12
C LYS A 193 23.77 10.87 7.10
N THR A 194 24.38 10.69 8.27
CA THR A 194 25.79 10.33 8.43
C THR A 194 26.01 8.84 8.64
N LYS A 195 24.95 8.04 8.66
CA LYS A 195 24.99 6.59 8.90
C LYS A 195 24.22 5.85 7.81
N HIS A 196 24.53 4.57 7.62
CA HIS A 196 23.65 3.70 6.84
C HIS A 196 22.26 3.69 7.48
N SER A 197 21.21 3.75 6.67
CA SER A 197 19.85 3.73 7.19
C SER A 197 19.59 2.48 8.03
N PRO A 198 18.75 2.58 9.08
CA PRO A 198 18.26 1.40 9.76
C PRO A 198 17.35 0.58 8.82
N PRO A 199 17.24 -0.74 9.02
CA PRO A 199 16.20 -1.53 8.38
C PRO A 199 14.84 -1.04 8.87
N ILE A 200 13.91 -0.83 7.94
CA ILE A 200 12.57 -0.30 8.26
C ILE A 200 11.48 -1.34 8.08
N GLY A 201 11.78 -2.48 7.42
CA GLY A 201 10.79 -3.51 7.13
C GLY A 201 11.27 -4.56 6.16
N TRP A 202 10.31 -5.38 5.71
CA TRP A 202 10.52 -6.44 4.74
C TRP A 202 9.55 -6.29 3.57
N ALA A 203 10.07 -6.42 2.35
CA ALA A 203 9.26 -6.45 1.15
C ALA A 203 8.51 -7.78 1.06
N ALA A 204 7.42 -7.81 0.30
CA ALA A 204 6.60 -9.01 0.13
C ALA A 204 7.38 -10.20 -0.49
N ASP A 205 8.49 -9.94 -1.17
CA ASP A 205 9.40 -10.96 -1.71
C ASP A 205 10.51 -11.38 -0.74
N GLY A 206 10.54 -10.80 0.47
CA GLY A 206 11.44 -11.18 1.56
C GLY A 206 12.73 -10.38 1.67
N PHE A 207 13.06 -9.51 0.72
CA PHE A 207 14.24 -8.64 0.80
C PHE A 207 14.04 -7.51 1.83
N PRO A 208 15.12 -7.04 2.48
CA PRO A 208 15.05 -5.96 3.46
C PRO A 208 14.73 -4.63 2.78
N ILE A 209 14.02 -3.77 3.51
CA ILE A 209 13.73 -2.40 3.12
C ILE A 209 14.48 -1.47 4.09
N TYR A 210 15.17 -0.49 3.53
CA TYR A 210 15.86 0.57 4.24
C TYR A 210 15.27 1.94 3.90
N ALA A 211 15.64 2.96 4.67
CA ALA A 211 15.29 4.35 4.39
C ALA A 211 16.22 4.97 3.33
N LEU A 212 16.62 6.25 3.50
CA LEU A 212 17.16 7.11 2.45
C LEU A 212 18.66 6.94 2.17
N TYR A 213 19.45 6.52 3.15
CA TYR A 213 20.91 6.59 3.12
C TYR A 213 21.57 5.22 3.08
N GLY A 214 22.68 5.12 2.36
CA GLY A 214 23.56 3.95 2.34
C GLY A 214 24.98 4.30 1.90
N TYR A 215 25.81 3.27 1.74
CA TYR A 215 27.21 3.42 1.31
C TYR A 215 27.31 3.93 -0.13
N SER A 216 28.22 4.88 -0.39
CA SER A 216 28.45 5.43 -1.74
C SER A 216 28.99 4.36 -2.69
N ASN A 217 29.91 3.52 -2.20
CA ASN A 217 30.26 2.28 -2.87
C ASN A 217 29.41 1.15 -2.25
N PRO A 218 28.51 0.52 -3.02
CA PRO A 218 27.61 -0.52 -2.50
C PRO A 218 28.35 -1.77 -1.99
N SER A 219 29.63 -1.95 -2.31
CA SER A 219 30.42 -3.11 -1.88
C SER A 219 31.43 -2.79 -0.79
N ASP A 220 31.51 -1.54 -0.30
CA ASP A 220 32.48 -1.13 0.71
C ASP A 220 31.79 -0.44 1.91
N PRO A 221 31.73 -1.10 3.08
CA PRO A 221 31.09 -0.54 4.26
C PRO A 221 31.88 0.61 4.90
N ASN A 222 33.10 0.89 4.43
CA ASN A 222 33.92 2.02 4.88
C ASN A 222 33.81 3.23 3.95
N SER A 223 33.09 3.11 2.84
CA SER A 223 32.85 4.23 1.95
C SER A 223 31.92 5.26 2.60
N SER A 224 31.93 6.49 2.07
CA SER A 224 31.10 7.57 2.60
C SER A 224 29.61 7.23 2.54
N ILE A 225 28.81 7.82 3.44
CA ILE A 225 27.35 7.74 3.39
C ILE A 225 26.80 8.78 2.42
N VAL A 226 25.88 8.34 1.57
CA VAL A 226 25.15 9.18 0.61
C VAL A 226 23.67 8.89 0.68
N GLU A 227 22.86 9.87 0.27
CA GLU A 227 21.46 9.63 -0.04
C GLU A 227 21.37 8.76 -1.31
N LEU A 228 20.57 7.71 -1.25
CA LEU A 228 20.29 6.84 -2.37
C LEU A 228 19.05 7.37 -3.10
N THR A 229 19.23 7.69 -4.37
CA THR A 229 18.25 8.37 -5.18
C THR A 229 17.62 7.44 -6.21
N SER A 230 16.34 7.68 -6.49
CA SER A 230 15.63 6.98 -7.55
C SER A 230 16.20 7.31 -8.92
N SER A 231 16.17 6.33 -9.82
CA SER A 231 16.47 6.51 -11.24
C SER A 231 15.22 6.78 -12.09
N TYR A 232 14.14 7.27 -11.47
CA TYR A 232 12.95 7.73 -12.19
C TYR A 232 12.91 9.26 -12.26
N ARG A 233 12.31 9.77 -13.34
CA ARG A 233 12.07 11.19 -13.53
C ARG A 233 10.72 11.43 -14.16
N LEU A 234 10.24 12.67 -14.08
CA LEU A 234 9.09 13.11 -14.85
C LEU A 234 9.42 13.09 -16.35
N LYS A 235 8.47 12.58 -17.14
CA LYS A 235 8.46 12.74 -18.59
C LYS A 235 8.36 14.22 -18.94
N SER A 236 8.86 14.59 -20.12
CA SER A 236 8.69 15.93 -20.67
C SER A 236 7.46 16.01 -21.57
N GLY A 237 6.87 17.20 -21.69
CA GLY A 237 5.76 17.46 -22.62
C GLY A 237 4.36 17.27 -22.02
N LYS A 238 3.40 16.88 -22.86
CA LYS A 238 1.97 16.82 -22.54
C LYS A 238 1.44 15.39 -22.54
N ARG A 239 0.53 15.10 -21.61
CA ARG A 239 -0.25 13.86 -21.60
C ARG A 239 -1.25 13.85 -22.78
N PRO A 240 -1.65 12.65 -23.26
CA PRO A 240 -2.84 12.50 -24.07
C PRO A 240 -4.07 13.16 -23.42
N GLY A 241 -4.92 13.78 -24.23
CA GLY A 241 -6.18 14.41 -23.79
C GLY A 241 -7.42 13.73 -24.40
N GLY A 242 -8.60 14.18 -23.98
CA GLY A 242 -9.87 13.64 -24.45
C GLY A 242 -10.07 12.20 -23.96
N ASP A 243 -10.57 11.33 -24.83
CA ASP A 243 -10.83 9.93 -24.48
C ASP A 243 -9.54 9.12 -24.23
N ALA A 244 -8.39 9.63 -24.67
CA ALA A 244 -7.10 8.96 -24.49
C ALA A 244 -6.40 9.29 -23.15
N GLY A 245 -6.86 10.31 -22.42
CA GLY A 245 -6.23 10.66 -21.14
C GLY A 245 -6.62 12.02 -20.53
N PRO A 246 -6.04 12.32 -19.36
CA PRO A 246 -6.39 13.48 -18.54
C PRO A 246 -5.94 14.84 -19.11
N GLY A 247 -5.11 14.84 -20.16
CA GLY A 247 -4.46 16.04 -20.67
C GLY A 247 -3.52 16.69 -19.65
N GLY A 248 -3.05 17.91 -19.98
CA GLY A 248 -2.08 18.63 -19.15
C GLY A 248 -0.63 18.19 -19.40
N THR A 249 0.27 18.61 -18.53
CA THR A 249 1.70 18.27 -18.55
C THR A 249 1.99 17.09 -17.64
N TYR A 250 3.03 16.31 -17.92
CA TYR A 250 3.54 15.31 -16.98
C TYR A 250 4.12 16.03 -15.75
N ASP A 251 3.37 16.05 -14.64
CA ASP A 251 3.71 16.84 -13.44
C ASP A 251 3.72 16.02 -12.15
N GLY A 252 3.52 14.71 -12.24
CA GLY A 252 3.56 13.78 -11.11
C GLY A 252 2.21 13.52 -10.46
N ALA A 253 1.12 14.07 -11.00
CA ALA A 253 -0.23 13.73 -10.56
C ALA A 253 -0.56 12.23 -10.76
N PHE A 254 0.03 11.60 -11.78
CA PHE A 254 -0.22 10.20 -12.12
C PHE A 254 1.06 9.37 -12.16
N THR A 255 0.97 8.08 -11.83
CA THR A 255 2.08 7.12 -11.92
C THR A 255 2.71 7.10 -13.32
N ARG A 256 1.87 7.22 -14.36
CA ARG A 256 2.32 7.23 -15.77
C ARG A 256 3.09 8.49 -16.17
N ASP A 257 3.20 9.49 -15.30
CA ASP A 257 4.00 10.67 -15.56
C ASP A 257 5.49 10.42 -15.48
N TYR A 258 5.88 9.34 -14.82
CA TYR A 258 7.27 9.01 -14.61
C TYR A 258 7.78 8.01 -15.65
N GLU A 259 9.08 8.07 -15.91
CA GLU A 259 9.85 7.11 -16.69
C GLU A 259 11.13 6.73 -15.95
N PHE A 260 11.52 5.46 -16.08
CA PHE A 260 12.80 4.98 -15.60
C PHE A 260 13.91 5.40 -16.56
N VAL A 261 15.02 5.90 -16.02
CA VAL A 261 16.22 6.26 -16.75
C VAL A 261 17.42 5.65 -16.05
N ALA A 262 17.88 4.51 -16.58
CA ALA A 262 19.00 3.77 -15.99
C ALA A 262 20.21 4.69 -15.72
N GLY A 263 20.70 4.66 -14.47
CA GLY A 263 21.86 5.44 -14.04
C GLY A 263 21.63 6.93 -13.81
N SER A 264 20.39 7.43 -13.86
CA SER A 264 20.11 8.83 -13.48
C SER A 264 20.13 9.05 -11.97
N GLY A 265 19.93 7.99 -11.19
CA GLY A 265 20.10 7.96 -9.73
C GLY A 265 21.04 6.81 -9.31
N THR A 266 20.97 6.42 -8.05
CA THR A 266 21.83 5.36 -7.49
C THR A 266 21.16 3.97 -7.45
N LEU A 267 19.85 3.92 -7.68
CA LEU A 267 19.02 2.71 -7.55
C LEU A 267 18.51 2.22 -8.90
N ASP A 268 18.17 0.93 -8.98
CA ASP A 268 17.62 0.29 -10.18
C ASP A 268 16.12 0.58 -10.39
N GLU A 269 15.51 -0.03 -11.41
CA GLU A 269 14.09 0.15 -11.72
C GLU A 269 13.14 -0.33 -10.61
N CYS A 270 13.63 -1.10 -9.64
CA CYS A 270 12.89 -1.53 -8.47
C CYS A 270 13.17 -0.66 -7.23
N ASN A 271 13.86 0.48 -7.38
CA ASN A 271 14.32 1.31 -6.27
C ASN A 271 15.16 0.50 -5.25
N GLY A 272 15.95 -0.44 -5.75
CA GLY A 272 16.90 -1.19 -4.94
C GLY A 272 18.28 -1.27 -5.58
N ARG A 273 19.17 -1.99 -4.90
CA ARG A 273 20.49 -2.36 -5.41
C ARG A 273 21.04 -3.53 -4.62
N HIS A 274 22.01 -4.25 -5.19
CA HIS A 274 22.83 -5.17 -4.42
C HIS A 274 23.90 -4.39 -3.65
N CYS A 275 23.93 -4.52 -2.33
CA CYS A 275 24.91 -3.84 -1.48
C CYS A 275 25.18 -4.58 -0.17
N VAL A 276 26.31 -4.28 0.45
CA VAL A 276 26.55 -4.60 1.86
C VAL A 276 25.76 -3.64 2.74
N THR A 277 25.28 -4.16 3.87
CA THR A 277 24.61 -3.37 4.92
C THR A 277 25.13 -3.83 6.28
N PRO A 278 24.86 -3.09 7.38
CA PRO A 278 25.22 -3.56 8.72
C PRO A 278 24.65 -4.94 9.07
N GLU A 279 23.42 -5.25 8.64
CA GLU A 279 22.76 -6.53 8.89
C GLU A 279 23.19 -7.62 7.90
N PHE A 280 23.65 -7.24 6.70
CA PHE A 280 24.07 -8.15 5.63
C PHE A 280 25.49 -7.79 5.14
N PRO A 281 26.54 -8.07 5.95
CA PRO A 281 27.91 -7.71 5.60
C PRO A 281 28.46 -8.52 4.40
N GLY A 282 27.87 -9.68 4.10
CA GLY A 282 28.16 -10.47 2.90
C GLY A 282 27.47 -9.94 1.63
N GLY A 283 26.66 -8.90 1.74
CA GLY A 283 25.86 -8.37 0.66
C GLY A 283 24.46 -9.00 0.57
N THR A 284 23.50 -8.18 0.12
CA THR A 284 22.16 -8.61 -0.25
C THR A 284 21.59 -7.64 -1.28
N TYR A 285 20.55 -8.05 -1.99
CA TYR A 285 19.70 -7.08 -2.66
C TYR A 285 18.80 -6.40 -1.62
N ALA A 286 18.77 -5.07 -1.63
CA ALA A 286 18.00 -4.29 -0.67
C ALA A 286 17.20 -3.20 -1.39
N TYR A 287 15.99 -2.95 -0.89
CA TYR A 287 15.16 -1.84 -1.32
C TYR A 287 15.39 -0.62 -0.46
N PHE A 288 15.22 0.56 -1.05
CA PHE A 288 15.34 1.82 -0.34
C PHE A 288 14.10 2.68 -0.61
N LEU A 289 13.58 3.29 0.47
CA LEU A 289 12.70 4.43 0.28
C LEU A 289 13.52 5.61 -0.25
N THR A 290 12.88 6.51 -1.00
CA THR A 290 13.56 7.68 -1.57
C THR A 290 12.81 8.97 -1.30
N SER A 291 13.51 10.10 -1.31
CA SER A 291 12.90 11.43 -1.13
C SER A 291 12.01 11.84 -2.30
N ASP A 292 12.36 11.35 -3.50
CA ASP A 292 11.63 11.60 -4.75
C ASP A 292 10.85 10.37 -5.20
N TRP A 293 10.07 10.51 -6.28
CA TRP A 293 9.28 9.39 -6.79
C TRP A 293 10.16 8.30 -7.43
N PRO A 294 9.85 7.01 -7.19
CA PRO A 294 8.82 6.55 -6.28
C PRO A 294 9.34 6.53 -4.83
N VAL A 295 8.59 7.13 -3.91
CA VAL A 295 9.00 7.21 -2.49
C VAL A 295 9.09 5.82 -1.86
N ILE A 296 8.12 4.96 -2.16
CA ILE A 296 8.12 3.52 -1.85
C ILE A 296 8.23 2.78 -3.18
N PRO A 297 9.07 1.73 -3.29
CA PRO A 297 9.26 0.96 -4.51
C PRO A 297 7.98 0.49 -5.21
N ARG A 298 8.05 0.42 -6.54
CA ARG A 298 6.92 0.03 -7.42
C ARG A 298 7.07 -1.35 -8.04
N ASN A 299 8.17 -2.05 -7.76
CA ASN A 299 8.50 -3.34 -8.36
C ASN A 299 9.19 -4.25 -7.34
N PHE A 300 9.00 -5.56 -7.52
CA PHE A 300 9.74 -6.60 -6.83
C PHE A 300 10.80 -7.21 -7.74
N ARG A 301 12.01 -7.31 -7.20
CA ARG A 301 13.17 -8.03 -7.72
C ARG A 301 13.12 -9.53 -7.42
N GLY A 302 12.46 -9.93 -6.33
CA GLY A 302 12.18 -11.33 -6.00
C GLY A 302 10.77 -11.77 -6.40
N THR A 303 10.33 -12.90 -5.84
CA THR A 303 8.95 -13.41 -6.02
C THR A 303 8.10 -13.03 -4.81
N PRO A 304 7.15 -12.08 -4.93
CA PRO A 304 6.37 -11.60 -3.79
C PRO A 304 5.29 -12.60 -3.35
N VAL A 305 5.04 -12.64 -2.05
CA VAL A 305 3.81 -13.21 -1.48
C VAL A 305 2.68 -12.17 -1.45
N GLU A 306 1.45 -12.60 -1.21
CA GLU A 306 0.32 -11.69 -1.05
C GLU A 306 0.21 -11.17 0.40
N LEU A 307 0.28 -9.85 0.57
CA LEU A 307 0.13 -9.17 1.87
C LEU A 307 -1.31 -8.73 2.17
N ARG A 308 -2.27 -9.10 1.31
CA ARG A 308 -3.70 -8.92 1.55
C ARG A 308 -4.41 -10.24 1.35
N GLY A 309 -5.06 -10.73 2.41
CA GLY A 309 -6.00 -11.84 2.28
C GLY A 309 -7.26 -11.43 1.49
N PRO A 310 -8.08 -12.39 1.02
CA PRO A 310 -9.37 -12.07 0.42
C PRO A 310 -10.18 -11.21 1.39
N MET A 311 -10.78 -10.11 0.90
CA MET A 311 -11.68 -9.25 1.68
C MET A 311 -12.63 -10.12 2.50
N GLN A 312 -12.45 -10.13 3.83
CA GLN A 312 -13.45 -10.75 4.70
C GLN A 312 -14.72 -9.94 4.54
N ARG A 313 -15.72 -10.51 3.85
CA ARG A 313 -17.07 -9.95 3.83
C ARG A 313 -17.48 -9.77 5.28
N ARG A 314 -17.81 -8.54 5.67
CA ARG A 314 -18.38 -8.26 7.00
C ARG A 314 -19.48 -9.29 7.27
N PRO A 315 -19.50 -9.96 8.42
CA PRO A 315 -20.67 -10.74 8.79
C PRO A 315 -21.88 -9.80 8.80
N PRO A 316 -23.05 -10.25 8.34
CA PRO A 316 -24.26 -9.43 8.41
C PRO A 316 -24.48 -9.03 9.87
N LEU A 317 -24.77 -7.74 10.08
CA LEU A 317 -25.21 -7.24 11.38
C LEU A 317 -26.38 -8.12 11.84
N ARG A 318 -26.23 -8.75 13.00
CA ARG A 318 -27.31 -9.45 13.70
C ARG A 318 -28.24 -8.44 14.35
#